data_AF-A0A356FDR2-F1
#
_entry.id   AF-A0A356FDR2-F1
#
_cell.length_a   1.000
_cell.length_b   1.000
_cell.length_c   1.000
_cell.angle_alpha   90.00
_cell.angle_beta   90.00
_cell.angle_gamma   90.00
#
_symmetry.space_group_name_H-M   'P 1'
#
loop_
_entity.id
_entity.type
_entity.pdbx_description
1 polymer ?
#
loop_
_entity_poly.entity_id
_entity_poly.type
_entity_poly.pdbx_seq_one_letter_code
_entity_poly.pdbx_strand_id
1 'polypeptide(L)'
;QLRCKARVTVRTNIERLVGGATEETVIARVGEGIVSGIGQAQSHKEVLANPRKISEEVLNTGLDAGTAYEIVSIDIADIDVGENIGAVLMANQAEAEKRRWQAEAEAQRARAVARGQEMEALGKENQAKVILAEAEIPRAIAGAFNSGNLGIMDYYNLRNIQADTDMRKNLSNEENDENDGGGL
;
A
#
# COMPACT_ATOMS: atom_id res chain seq x y z
N GLN A 1 22.60 8.98 11.72
CA GLN A 1 23.60 9.96 12.17
C GLN A 1 24.78 9.21 12.78
N LEU A 2 26.03 9.51 12.46
CA LEU A 2 27.19 8.91 13.14
C LEU A 2 27.62 9.80 14.31
N ARG A 3 27.86 9.20 15.48
CA ARG A 3 28.46 9.88 16.63
C ARG A 3 29.82 9.24 16.89
N CYS A 4 30.88 10.04 16.79
CA CYS A 4 32.25 9.58 17.02
C CYS A 4 32.79 10.24 18.29
N LYS A 5 33.44 9.46 19.15
CA LYS A 5 34.22 9.96 20.29
C LYS A 5 35.69 9.68 20.02
N ALA A 6 36.49 10.73 19.97
CA ALA A 6 37.94 10.64 19.82
C ALA A 6 38.65 11.19 21.07
N ARG A 7 39.82 10.63 21.36
CA ARG A 7 40.78 11.13 22.35
C ARG A 7 42.00 11.64 21.59
N VAL A 8 42.46 12.83 21.96
CA VAL A 8 43.64 13.44 21.35
C VAL A 8 44.71 13.54 22.42
N THR A 9 45.86 12.95 22.15
CA THR A 9 47.06 13.08 23.00
C THR A 9 47.95 14.13 22.39
N VAL A 10 48.19 15.22 23.11
CA VAL A 10 49.04 16.33 22.67
C VAL A 10 50.27 16.47 23.55
N ARG A 11 51.35 16.97 22.96
CA ARG A 11 52.57 17.41 23.64
C ARG A 11 52.74 18.91 23.42
N THR A 12 53.18 19.63 24.42
CA THR A 12 53.49 21.06 24.27
C THR A 12 54.72 21.26 23.39
N ASN A 13 54.62 22.13 22.38
CA ASN A 13 55.75 22.58 21.58
C ASN A 13 56.30 23.88 22.17
N ILE A 14 57.48 23.82 22.79
CA ILE A 14 58.09 24.95 23.51
C ILE A 14 58.44 26.09 22.55
N GLU A 15 58.85 25.81 21.31
CA GLU A 15 59.23 26.83 20.33
C GLU A 15 58.06 27.71 19.90
N ARG A 16 56.84 27.16 19.92
CA ARG A 16 55.59 27.83 19.50
C ARG A 16 54.64 28.13 20.65
N LEU A 17 55.14 28.02 21.88
CA LEU A 17 54.33 28.23 23.08
C LEU A 17 53.79 29.66 23.19
N VAL A 18 54.54 30.64 22.67
CA VAL A 18 54.13 32.05 22.64
C VAL A 18 53.72 32.42 21.22
N GLY A 19 52.44 32.77 21.03
CA GLY A 19 51.89 33.18 19.74
C GLY A 19 51.32 32.04 18.87
N GLY A 20 51.49 30.78 19.27
CA GLY A 20 50.84 29.63 18.64
C GLY A 20 49.36 29.51 19.03
N ALA A 21 48.57 28.87 18.15
CA ALA A 21 47.16 28.59 18.47
C ALA A 21 47.02 27.62 19.65
N THR A 22 45.99 27.84 20.47
CA THR A 22 45.73 27.10 21.71
C THR A 22 45.04 25.75 21.46
N GLU A 23 44.82 24.97 22.53
CA GLU A 23 44.22 23.64 22.50
C GLU A 23 42.84 23.60 21.80
N GLU A 24 42.01 24.64 22.00
CA GLU A 24 40.69 24.73 21.36
C GLU A 24 40.77 24.65 19.82
N THR A 25 41.82 25.25 19.24
CA THR A 25 42.04 25.21 17.79
C THR A 25 42.45 23.82 17.33
N VAL A 26 43.26 23.11 18.13
CA VAL A 26 43.65 21.72 17.86
C VAL A 26 42.40 20.82 17.87
N ILE A 27 41.54 20.95 18.89
CA ILE A 27 40.30 20.18 19.00
C ILE A 27 39.39 20.43 17.80
N ALA A 28 39.21 21.70 17.39
CA ALA A 28 38.38 22.04 16.25
C ALA A 28 38.91 21.45 14.93
N ARG A 29 40.22 21.58 14.67
CA ARG A 29 40.86 21.05 13.46
C ARG A 29 40.85 19.52 13.40
N VAL A 30 41.11 18.86 14.52
CA VAL A 30 41.00 17.39 14.61
C VAL A 30 39.55 16.94 14.42
N GLY A 31 38.59 17.67 14.99
CA GLY A 31 37.16 17.42 14.77
C GLY A 31 36.78 17.50 13.29
N GLU A 32 37.20 18.57 12.60
CA GLU A 32 36.97 18.74 11.17
C GLU A 32 37.64 17.63 10.34
N GLY A 33 38.90 17.30 10.66
CA GLY A 33 39.64 16.23 9.99
C GLY A 33 38.94 14.87 10.10
N ILE A 34 38.47 14.52 11.31
CA ILE A 34 37.74 13.27 11.55
C ILE A 34 36.41 13.25 10.77
N VAL A 35 35.66 14.36 10.77
CA VAL A 35 34.40 14.45 10.02
C VAL A 35 34.63 14.32 8.52
N SER A 36 35.68 14.95 8.00
CA SER A 36 36.08 14.84 6.60
C SER A 36 36.47 13.40 6.23
N GLY A 37 37.31 12.75 7.04
CA GLY A 37 37.72 11.36 6.82
C GLY A 37 36.55 10.37 6.85
N ILE A 38 35.61 10.54 7.79
CA ILE A 38 34.36 9.74 7.81
C ILE A 38 33.50 10.03 6.58
N GLY A 39 33.42 11.29 6.15
CA GLY A 39 32.63 11.72 5.00
C GLY A 39 33.13 11.20 3.65
N GLN A 40 34.43 10.90 3.54
CA GLN A 40 35.03 10.33 2.34
C GLN A 40 34.80 8.82 2.19
N ALA A 41 34.48 8.12 3.28
CA ALA A 41 34.20 6.69 3.23
C ALA A 41 32.90 6.39 2.47
N GLN A 42 32.92 5.40 1.58
CA GLN A 42 31.76 5.05 0.76
C GLN A 42 30.60 4.47 1.59
N SER A 43 30.92 3.83 2.71
CA SER A 43 29.93 3.23 3.59
C SER A 43 30.32 3.40 5.05
N HIS A 44 29.30 3.60 5.89
CA HIS A 44 29.48 3.65 7.34
C HIS A 44 30.02 2.31 7.89
N LYS A 45 29.79 1.19 7.18
CA LYS A 45 30.35 -0.12 7.52
C LYS A 45 31.86 -0.17 7.39
N GLU A 46 32.43 0.57 6.43
CA GLU A 46 33.87 0.61 6.20
C GLU A 46 34.58 1.33 7.36
N VAL A 47 33.99 2.45 7.79
CA VAL A 47 34.42 3.21 8.98
C VAL A 47 34.38 2.36 10.24
N LEU A 48 33.31 1.58 10.44
CA LEU A 48 33.17 0.68 11.59
C LEU A 48 34.14 -0.50 11.55
N ALA A 49 34.48 -1.00 10.36
CA ALA A 49 35.37 -2.14 10.22
C ALA A 49 36.81 -1.81 10.64
N ASN A 50 37.26 -0.57 10.41
CA ASN A 50 38.61 -0.16 10.79
C ASN A 50 38.71 1.35 11.10
N PRO A 51 38.32 1.78 12.32
CA PRO A 51 38.36 3.19 12.71
C PRO A 51 39.79 3.75 12.73
N ARG A 52 40.81 2.89 12.92
CA ARG A 52 42.21 3.32 12.99
C ARG A 52 42.70 3.97 11.68
N LYS A 53 42.14 3.58 10.54
CA LYS A 53 42.49 4.20 9.24
C LYS A 53 42.20 5.70 9.22
N ILE A 54 41.09 6.11 9.84
CA ILE A 54 40.69 7.52 9.88
C ILE A 54 41.65 8.32 10.74
N SER A 55 42.04 7.79 11.91
CA SER A 55 43.03 8.46 12.76
C SER A 55 44.38 8.63 12.06
N GLU A 56 44.83 7.65 11.28
CA GLU A 56 46.10 7.73 10.53
C GLU A 56 46.02 8.78 9.41
N GLU A 57 44.93 8.79 8.65
CA GLU A 57 44.70 9.75 7.56
C GLU A 57 44.61 11.20 8.07
N VAL A 58 43.93 11.39 9.19
CA VAL A 58 43.81 12.69 9.85
C VAL A 58 45.15 13.15 10.43
N LEU A 59 45.94 12.24 11.02
CA LEU A 59 47.28 12.57 11.52
C LEU A 59 48.23 12.99 10.38
N ASN A 60 48.15 12.33 9.22
CA ASN A 60 48.96 12.64 8.04
C ASN A 60 48.65 14.02 7.42
N THR A 61 47.52 14.63 7.77
CA THR A 61 47.09 15.93 7.21
C THR A 61 47.81 17.12 7.86
N GLY A 62 48.54 16.92 8.97
CA GLY A 62 49.38 17.98 9.58
C GLY A 62 48.58 19.09 10.28
N LEU A 63 47.60 18.69 11.10
CA LEU A 63 46.65 19.60 11.76
C LEU A 63 47.26 20.49 12.87
N ASP A 64 48.45 20.14 13.33
CA ASP A 64 49.22 20.81 14.38
C ASP A 64 50.04 22.01 13.87
N ALA A 65 50.02 22.27 12.56
CA ALA A 65 50.71 23.40 11.94
C ALA A 65 50.28 24.75 12.54
N GLY A 66 51.24 25.49 13.11
CA GLY A 66 51.02 26.81 13.71
C GLY A 66 50.33 26.78 15.08
N THR A 67 50.23 25.62 15.73
CA THR A 67 49.69 25.51 17.09
C THR A 67 50.81 25.41 18.14
N ALA A 68 50.49 25.71 19.39
CA ALA A 68 51.42 25.56 20.53
C ALA A 68 51.58 24.09 20.97
N TYR A 69 50.94 23.15 20.28
CA TYR A 69 50.89 21.74 20.60
C TYR A 69 51.30 20.90 19.38
N GLU A 70 51.88 19.75 19.64
CA GLU A 70 52.18 18.71 18.67
C GLU A 70 51.27 17.52 18.97
N ILE A 71 50.62 16.98 17.95
CA ILE A 71 49.68 15.86 18.11
C ILE A 71 50.50 14.56 18.15
N VAL A 72 50.43 13.85 19.27
CA VAL A 72 51.14 12.57 19.46
C VAL A 72 50.28 11.41 18.96
N SER A 73 48.99 11.39 19.33
CA SER A 73 48.05 10.38 18.86
C SER A 73 46.64 10.92 18.78
N ILE A 74 45.86 10.34 17.87
CA ILE A 74 44.41 10.52 17.79
C ILE A 74 43.82 9.12 17.86
N ASP A 75 43.09 8.83 18.94
CA ASP A 75 42.51 7.52 19.17
C ASP A 75 40.99 7.62 19.14
N ILE A 76 40.34 6.94 18.19
CA ILE A 76 38.88 6.86 18.12
C ILE A 76 38.41 5.81 19.13
N ALA A 77 37.72 6.26 20.18
CA ALA A 77 37.27 5.42 21.27
C ALA A 77 35.95 4.70 20.97
N ASP A 78 35.05 5.34 20.21
CA ASP A 78 33.70 4.85 19.97
C ASP A 78 33.09 5.49 18.71
N ILE A 79 32.42 4.69 17.88
CA ILE A 79 31.66 5.16 16.71
C ILE A 79 30.27 4.51 16.75
N ASP A 80 29.28 5.30 17.13
CA ASP A 80 27.89 4.88 17.14
C ASP A 80 27.20 5.29 15.84
N VAL A 81 26.57 4.32 15.18
CA VAL A 81 25.52 4.62 14.21
C VAL A 81 24.26 4.92 15.04
N GLY A 82 23.89 6.19 15.11
CA GLY A 82 22.58 6.61 15.64
C GLY A 82 21.44 6.07 14.77
N GLU A 83 20.25 6.68 14.87
CA GLU A 83 19.08 6.21 14.12
C GLU A 83 19.39 6.00 12.63
N ASN A 84 19.12 4.77 12.17
CA ASN A 84 19.20 4.41 10.78
C ASN A 84 17.96 4.98 10.08
N ILE A 85 18.05 6.27 9.74
CA ILE A 85 17.01 7.04 9.07
C ILE A 85 16.52 6.28 7.82
N GLY A 86 17.40 5.55 7.13
CA GLY A 86 17.04 4.71 5.99
C GLY A 86 16.09 3.57 6.36
N ALA A 87 16.38 2.81 7.43
CA ALA A 87 15.48 1.75 7.91
C ALA A 87 14.13 2.30 8.36
N VAL A 88 14.13 3.46 9.04
CA VAL A 88 12.91 4.15 9.47
C VAL A 88 12.10 4.64 8.26
N LEU A 89 12.74 5.24 7.26
CA LEU A 89 12.07 5.64 6.01
C LEU A 89 11.50 4.44 5.27
N MET A 90 12.25 3.34 5.16
CA MET A 90 11.77 2.11 4.53
C MET A 90 10.56 1.53 5.27
N ALA A 91 10.59 1.53 6.61
CA ALA A 91 9.46 1.08 7.43
C ALA A 91 8.23 1.98 7.23
N ASN A 92 8.41 3.30 7.24
CA ASN A 92 7.34 4.27 7.04
C ASN A 92 6.76 4.18 5.61
N GLN A 93 7.60 3.97 4.61
CA GLN A 93 7.17 3.75 3.23
C GLN A 93 6.34 2.48 3.11
N ALA A 94 6.79 1.38 3.71
CA ALA A 94 6.06 0.12 3.73
C ALA A 94 4.71 0.25 4.46
N GLU A 95 4.66 1.01 5.56
CA GLU A 95 3.42 1.24 6.29
C GLU A 95 2.43 2.10 5.47
N ALA A 96 2.91 3.17 4.83
CA ALA A 96 2.10 3.99 3.94
C ALA A 96 1.58 3.20 2.75
N GLU A 97 2.40 2.30 2.19
CA GLU A 97 2.01 1.40 1.12
C GLU A 97 0.94 0.42 1.57
N LYS A 98 1.12 -0.22 2.74
CA LYS A 98 0.10 -1.09 3.35
C LYS A 98 -1.24 -0.37 3.51
N ARG A 99 -1.24 0.88 3.97
CA ARG A 99 -2.46 1.68 4.13
C ARG A 99 -3.13 1.97 2.78
N ARG A 100 -2.36 2.27 1.73
CA ARG A 100 -2.89 2.45 0.37
C ARG A 100 -3.55 1.18 -0.15
N TRP A 101 -2.89 0.04 -0.04
CA TRP A 101 -3.44 -1.25 -0.47
C TRP A 101 -4.72 -1.63 0.30
N GLN A 102 -4.77 -1.36 1.60
CA GLN A 102 -5.97 -1.56 2.40
C GLN A 102 -7.13 -0.67 1.95
N ALA A 103 -6.88 0.62 1.73
CA ALA A 103 -7.89 1.57 1.25
C ALA A 103 -8.40 1.19 -0.15
N GLU A 104 -7.53 0.74 -1.04
CA GLU A 104 -7.92 0.31 -2.38
C GLU A 104 -8.74 -0.99 -2.37
N ALA A 105 -8.37 -1.95 -1.51
CA ALA A 105 -9.17 -3.15 -1.30
C ALA A 105 -10.57 -2.83 -0.76
N GLU A 106 -10.68 -1.87 0.16
CA GLU A 106 -11.96 -1.41 0.71
C GLU A 106 -12.79 -0.66 -0.34
N ALA A 107 -12.18 0.24 -1.09
CA ALA A 107 -12.83 0.94 -2.20
C ALA A 107 -13.37 -0.04 -3.25
N GLN A 108 -12.61 -1.09 -3.56
CA GLN A 108 -13.03 -2.11 -4.52
C GLN A 108 -14.22 -2.93 -3.99
N ARG A 109 -14.23 -3.28 -2.69
CA ARG A 109 -15.40 -3.93 -2.07
C ARG A 109 -16.63 -3.03 -2.11
N ALA A 110 -16.48 -1.75 -1.78
CA ALA A 110 -17.58 -0.80 -1.82
C ALA A 110 -18.16 -0.65 -3.23
N ARG A 111 -17.29 -0.57 -4.26
CA ARG A 111 -17.71 -0.53 -5.67
C ARG A 111 -18.44 -1.81 -6.09
N ALA A 112 -17.98 -2.98 -5.64
CA ALA A 112 -18.63 -4.25 -5.96
C ALA A 112 -20.04 -4.31 -5.36
N VAL A 113 -20.22 -3.86 -4.11
CA VAL A 113 -21.54 -3.78 -3.46
C VAL A 113 -22.46 -2.80 -4.19
N ALA A 114 -21.96 -1.60 -4.51
CA ALA A 114 -22.73 -0.59 -5.24
C ALA A 114 -23.18 -1.12 -6.61
N ARG A 115 -22.28 -1.76 -7.37
CA ARG A 115 -22.61 -2.39 -8.65
C ARG A 115 -23.62 -3.52 -8.50
N GLY A 116 -23.53 -4.30 -7.42
CA GLY A 116 -24.51 -5.33 -7.09
C GLY A 116 -25.91 -4.73 -6.91
N GLN A 117 -26.03 -3.63 -6.17
CA GLN A 117 -27.29 -2.92 -5.97
C GLN A 117 -27.84 -2.32 -7.28
N GLU A 118 -26.98 -1.73 -8.11
CA GLU A 118 -27.37 -1.23 -9.43
C GLU A 118 -27.96 -2.34 -10.31
N MET A 119 -27.31 -3.51 -10.32
CA MET A 119 -27.78 -4.66 -11.11
C MET A 119 -29.09 -5.25 -10.56
N GLU A 120 -29.28 -5.26 -9.25
CA GLU A 120 -30.54 -5.66 -8.63
C GLU A 120 -31.67 -4.69 -8.98
N ALA A 121 -31.42 -3.38 -8.92
CA ALA A 121 -32.37 -2.37 -9.32
C ALA A 121 -32.75 -2.48 -10.81
N LEU A 122 -31.76 -2.71 -11.68
CA LEU A 122 -31.98 -2.94 -13.11
C LEU A 122 -32.79 -4.22 -13.36
N GLY A 123 -32.54 -5.28 -12.59
CA GLY A 123 -33.34 -6.51 -12.63
C GLY A 123 -34.80 -6.25 -12.31
N LYS A 124 -35.07 -5.50 -11.23
CA LYS A 124 -36.43 -5.09 -10.83
C LYS A 124 -37.10 -4.19 -11.88
N GLU A 125 -36.36 -3.25 -12.46
CA GLU A 125 -36.88 -2.38 -13.53
C GLU A 125 -37.29 -3.20 -14.76
N ASN A 126 -36.46 -4.14 -15.19
CA ASN A 126 -36.75 -5.00 -16.33
C ASN A 126 -37.92 -5.95 -16.05
N GLN A 127 -38.01 -6.51 -14.83
CA GLN A 127 -39.18 -7.29 -14.41
C GLN A 127 -40.46 -6.45 -14.46
N ALA A 128 -40.42 -5.21 -13.98
CA ALA A 128 -41.57 -4.30 -14.05
C ALA A 128 -41.99 -4.02 -15.50
N LYS A 129 -41.04 -3.87 -16.43
CA LYS A 129 -41.34 -3.72 -17.87
C LYS A 129 -42.04 -4.96 -18.45
N VAL A 130 -41.61 -6.15 -18.08
CA VAL A 130 -42.26 -7.41 -18.50
C VAL A 130 -43.70 -7.46 -17.98
N ILE A 131 -43.90 -7.17 -16.69
CA ILE A 131 -45.24 -7.15 -16.08
C ILE A 131 -46.15 -6.12 -16.75
N LEU A 132 -45.63 -4.92 -17.07
CA LEU A 132 -46.39 -3.91 -17.80
C LEU A 132 -46.83 -4.40 -19.18
N ALA A 133 -45.92 -5.04 -19.93
CA ALA A 133 -46.24 -5.61 -21.24
C ALA A 133 -47.26 -6.76 -21.14
N GLU A 134 -47.14 -7.62 -20.13
CA GLU A 134 -48.12 -8.69 -19.87
C GLU A 134 -49.50 -8.12 -19.50
N ALA A 135 -49.55 -7.03 -18.73
CA ALA A 135 -50.79 -6.36 -18.35
C ALA A 135 -51.54 -5.72 -19.53
N GLU A 136 -50.85 -5.42 -20.65
CA GLU A 136 -51.50 -4.94 -21.87
C GLU A 136 -52.37 -6.01 -22.52
N ILE A 137 -52.06 -7.30 -22.35
CA ILE A 137 -52.79 -8.41 -22.97
C ILE A 137 -54.22 -8.52 -22.40
N PRO A 138 -54.46 -8.61 -21.07
CA PRO A 138 -55.81 -8.57 -20.51
C PRO A 138 -56.57 -7.30 -20.89
N ARG A 139 -55.88 -6.15 -20.95
CA ARG A 139 -56.52 -4.88 -21.31
C ARG A 139 -56.98 -4.86 -22.76
N ALA A 140 -56.18 -5.41 -23.67
CA ALA A 140 -56.54 -5.59 -25.08
C ALA A 140 -57.72 -6.58 -25.23
N ILE A 141 -57.71 -7.68 -24.48
CA ILE A 141 -58.82 -8.66 -24.45
C ILE A 141 -60.11 -7.99 -23.95
N ALA A 142 -60.05 -7.21 -22.87
CA ALA A 142 -61.20 -6.45 -22.37
C ALA A 142 -61.72 -5.43 -23.41
N GLY A 143 -60.83 -4.79 -24.16
CA GLY A 143 -61.21 -3.93 -25.29
C GLY A 143 -61.89 -4.70 -26.43
N ALA A 144 -61.43 -5.92 -26.73
CA ALA A 144 -62.03 -6.78 -27.75
C ALA A 144 -63.45 -7.23 -27.36
N PHE A 145 -63.70 -7.50 -26.08
CA PHE A 145 -65.05 -7.74 -25.55
C PHE A 145 -65.97 -6.54 -25.68
N ASN A 146 -65.49 -5.34 -25.31
CA ASN A 146 -66.30 -4.11 -25.37
C ASN A 146 -66.63 -3.69 -26.82
N SER A 147 -65.73 -3.97 -27.76
CA SER A 147 -65.92 -3.67 -29.20
C SER A 147 -66.72 -4.74 -29.95
N GLY A 148 -67.10 -5.84 -29.30
CA GLY A 148 -67.88 -6.93 -29.90
C GLY A 148 -67.08 -7.85 -30.83
N ASN A 149 -65.74 -7.73 -30.86
CA ASN A 149 -64.86 -8.53 -31.70
C ASN A 149 -64.51 -9.91 -31.09
N LEU A 150 -64.83 -10.13 -29.81
CA LEU A 150 -64.61 -11.39 -29.11
C LEU A 150 -65.88 -11.82 -28.37
N GLY A 151 -66.38 -13.03 -28.66
CA GLY A 151 -67.59 -13.57 -28.04
C GLY A 151 -67.32 -14.29 -26.72
N ILE A 152 -68.39 -14.47 -25.92
CA ILE A 152 -68.33 -15.22 -24.64
C ILE A 152 -67.91 -16.68 -24.88
N MET A 153 -68.41 -17.31 -25.96
CA MET A 153 -68.04 -18.69 -26.31
C MET A 153 -66.57 -18.81 -26.71
N ASP A 154 -66.01 -17.81 -27.40
CA ASP A 154 -64.59 -17.80 -27.80
C ASP A 154 -63.66 -17.69 -26.60
N TYR A 155 -64.05 -16.92 -25.58
CA TYR A 155 -63.30 -16.81 -24.33
C TYR A 155 -63.31 -18.10 -23.51
N TYR A 156 -64.46 -18.77 -23.40
CA TYR A 156 -64.52 -20.09 -22.74
C TYR A 156 -63.66 -21.12 -23.48
N ASN A 157 -63.65 -21.10 -24.81
CA ASN A 157 -62.76 -21.97 -25.60
C ASN A 157 -61.29 -21.66 -25.34
N LEU A 158 -60.90 -20.39 -25.31
CA LEU A 158 -59.53 -19.96 -25.02
C LEU A 158 -59.09 -20.40 -23.62
N ARG A 159 -59.95 -20.22 -22.61
CA ARG A 159 -59.69 -20.65 -21.24
C ARG A 159 -59.56 -22.18 -21.12
N ASN A 160 -60.37 -22.94 -21.86
CA ASN A 160 -60.27 -24.40 -21.87
C ASN A 160 -58.97 -24.88 -22.51
N ILE A 161 -58.52 -24.25 -23.60
CA ILE A 161 -57.23 -24.57 -24.23
C ILE A 161 -56.06 -24.23 -23.31
N GLN A 162 -56.11 -23.09 -22.61
CA GLN A 162 -55.11 -22.73 -21.59
C GLN A 162 -55.07 -23.75 -20.47
N ALA A 163 -56.23 -24.16 -19.93
CA ALA A 163 -56.30 -25.18 -18.89
C ALA A 163 -55.74 -26.54 -19.36
N ASP A 164 -56.03 -26.96 -20.60
CA ASP A 164 -55.46 -28.20 -21.17
C ASP A 164 -53.94 -28.09 -21.34
N THR A 165 -53.44 -26.90 -21.72
CA THR A 165 -52.00 -26.64 -21.85
C THR A 165 -51.29 -26.65 -20.49
N ASP A 166 -51.89 -26.02 -19.47
CA ASP A 166 -51.35 -26.01 -18.11
C ASP A 166 -51.36 -27.41 -17.49
N MET A 167 -52.44 -28.18 -17.70
CA MET A 167 -52.49 -29.59 -17.30
C MET A 167 -51.37 -30.38 -17.97
N ARG A 168 -51.18 -30.27 -19.30
CA ARG A 168 -50.08 -30.96 -20.00
C ARG A 168 -48.69 -30.54 -19.51
N LYS A 169 -48.48 -29.25 -19.22
CA LYS A 169 -47.20 -28.74 -18.72
C LYS A 169 -46.89 -29.30 -17.33
N ASN A 170 -47.89 -29.39 -16.46
CA ASN A 170 -47.72 -29.98 -15.13
C ASN A 170 -47.46 -31.48 -15.20
N LEU A 171 -48.20 -32.23 -16.02
CA LEU A 171 -47.93 -33.66 -16.27
C LEU A 171 -46.51 -33.89 -16.83
N SER A 172 -46.07 -33.03 -17.76
CA SER A 172 -44.71 -33.11 -18.31
C SER A 172 -43.62 -32.77 -17.28
N ASN A 173 -43.91 -31.93 -16.27
CA ASN A 173 -42.97 -31.67 -15.18
C ASN A 173 -42.93 -32.83 -14.18
N GLU A 174 -44.07 -33.45 -13.88
CA GLU A 174 -44.14 -34.63 -13.01
C GLU A 174 -43.42 -35.85 -13.60
N GLU A 175 -43.53 -36.10 -14.93
CA GLU A 175 -42.78 -37.16 -15.62
C GLU A 175 -41.25 -36.94 -15.63
N ASN A 176 -40.79 -35.68 -15.57
CA ASN A 176 -39.37 -35.35 -15.49
C ASN A 176 -38.82 -35.57 -14.06
N ASP A 177 -39.60 -35.28 -13.02
CA ASP A 177 -39.21 -35.52 -11.63
C ASP A 177 -39.21 -37.03 -11.28
N GLU A 178 -40.10 -37.86 -11.87
CA GLU A 178 -40.09 -39.31 -11.68
C GLU A 178 -38.90 -40.02 -12.35
N ASN A 179 -38.38 -39.50 -13.48
CA ASN A 179 -37.22 -40.07 -14.17
C ASN A 179 -35.87 -39.74 -13.50
N ASP A 180 -35.80 -38.69 -12.67
CA ASP A 180 -34.59 -38.33 -11.91
C ASP A 180 -34.52 -39.01 -10.51
N GLY A 181 -35.58 -39.71 -10.09
CA GLY A 181 -35.66 -40.43 -8.81
C GLY A 181 -35.23 -41.91 -8.83
N GLY A 182 -34.88 -42.47 -9.99
CA GLY A 182 -34.57 -43.89 -10.19
C GLY A 182 -33.08 -44.27 -10.10
N GLY A 183 -32.24 -43.44 -9.49
CA GLY A 183 -30.79 -43.65 -9.40
C GLY A 183 -30.24 -43.49 -7.98
N LEU A 184 -30.45 -44.50 -7.13
CA LEU A 184 -29.65 -44.77 -5.93
C LEU A 184 -29.19 -46.22 -5.96
#